data_AF-A0A969NGA5-F1
#
_entry.id   AF-A0A969NGA5-F1
#
_cell.length_a   1.000
_cell.length_b   1.000
_cell.length_c   1.000
_cell.angle_alpha   90.00
_cell.angle_beta   90.00
_cell.angle_gamma   90.00
#
_symmetry.space_group_name_H-M   'P 1'
#
loop_
_entity.id
_entity.type
_entity.pdbx_description
1 polymer ?
#
loop_
_entity_poly.entity_id
_entity_poly.type
_entity_poly.pdbx_seq_one_letter_code
_entity_poly.pdbx_strand_id
1 'polypeptide(L)'
;MKLLTIYNMSIIKTIICIVLLTWPLSVFSQTGLWKVSEENAKVKNPTETNPKNIAIGKNVFLRSCVACHGQKGDGKGLIQSTNLLTDTFKNNPMGLSITK
;
A
#
# COMPACT_ATOMS: atom_id res chain seq x y z
N MET A 1 25.51 -46.16 17.35
CA MET A 1 25.83 -44.96 16.51
C MET A 1 24.69 -44.54 15.58
N LYS A 2 24.05 -45.45 14.81
CA LYS A 2 22.94 -45.11 13.88
C LYS A 2 21.65 -44.59 14.54
N LEU A 3 21.29 -45.08 15.73
CA LEU A 3 20.09 -44.63 16.47
C LEU A 3 20.17 -43.16 16.92
N LEU A 4 21.34 -42.68 17.34
CA LEU A 4 21.54 -41.28 17.74
C LEU A 4 21.41 -40.32 16.54
N THR A 5 21.89 -40.75 15.37
CA THR A 5 21.76 -40.00 14.10
C THR A 5 20.30 -39.88 13.66
N ILE A 6 19.51 -40.96 13.76
CA ILE A 6 18.08 -40.97 13.41
C ILE A 6 17.28 -40.09 14.38
N TYR A 7 17.58 -40.16 15.68
CA TYR A 7 16.95 -39.33 16.71
C TYR A 7 17.19 -37.83 16.45
N ASN A 8 18.44 -37.45 16.15
CA ASN A 8 18.79 -36.07 15.81
C ASN A 8 18.11 -35.58 14.52
N MET A 9 17.98 -36.44 13.50
CA MET A 9 17.26 -36.11 12.26
C MET A 9 15.75 -35.93 12.50
N SER A 10 15.15 -36.68 13.42
CA SER A 10 13.73 -36.54 13.79
C SER A 10 13.46 -35.21 14.50
N ILE A 11 14.36 -34.82 15.41
CA ILE A 11 14.31 -33.52 16.10
C ILE A 11 14.44 -32.37 15.10
N ILE A 12 15.42 -32.44 14.19
CA ILE A 12 15.63 -31.41 13.16
C ILE A 12 14.38 -31.25 12.29
N LYS A 13 13.79 -32.35 11.82
CA LYS A 13 12.55 -32.31 11.02
C LYS A 13 11.39 -31.70 11.80
N THR A 14 11.27 -32.02 13.09
CA THR A 14 10.22 -31.50 13.96
C THR A 14 10.36 -29.99 14.17
N ILE A 15 11.59 -29.51 14.40
CA ILE A 15 11.90 -28.08 14.53
C ILE A 15 11.60 -27.33 13.22
N ILE A 16 12.00 -27.89 12.07
CA ILE A 16 11.72 -27.30 10.76
C ILE A 16 10.21 -27.20 10.52
N CYS A 17 9.43 -28.24 10.84
CA CYS A 17 7.97 -28.20 10.72
C CYS A 17 7.35 -27.12 11.62
N ILE A 18 7.79 -26.99 12.88
CA ILE A 18 7.28 -25.96 13.80
C ILE A 18 7.60 -24.56 13.27
N VAL A 19 8.82 -24.33 12.79
CA VAL A 19 9.24 -23.06 12.20
C VAL A 19 8.45 -22.73 10.93
N LEU A 20 8.23 -23.70 10.04
CA LEU A 20 7.41 -23.53 8.83
C LEU A 20 5.93 -23.26 9.13
N LEU A 21 5.38 -23.89 10.16
CA LEU A 21 3.98 -23.73 10.56
C LEU A 21 3.72 -22.40 11.30
N THR A 22 4.73 -21.84 11.97
CA THR A 22 4.60 -20.60 12.76
C THR A 22 5.01 -19.34 12.00
N TRP A 23 5.82 -19.44 10.95
CA TRP A 23 6.21 -18.32 10.08
C TRP A 23 5.04 -17.53 9.46
N PRO A 24 3.92 -18.14 8.99
CA PRO A 24 2.86 -17.37 8.36
C PRO A 24 2.14 -16.39 9.31
N LEU A 25 2.25 -16.55 10.63
CA LEU A 25 1.61 -15.65 11.61
C LEU A 25 2.25 -14.26 11.65
N SER A 26 3.58 -14.18 11.44
CA SER A 26 4.32 -12.90 11.42
C SER A 26 3.95 -12.01 10.22
N VAL A 27 3.41 -12.62 9.16
CA VAL A 27 3.02 -11.92 7.92
C VAL A 27 1.69 -11.17 8.09
N PHE A 28 0.91 -11.48 9.12
CA PHE A 28 -0.43 -10.92 9.32
C PHE A 28 -0.48 -9.56 10.06
N SER A 29 0.66 -8.98 10.43
CA SER A 29 0.70 -7.73 11.23
C SER A 29 0.42 -6.44 10.42
N GLN A 30 0.29 -6.51 9.09
CA GLN A 30 0.00 -5.32 8.25
C GLN A 30 -1.49 -5.12 7.93
N THR A 31 -2.39 -5.47 8.84
CA THR A 31 -3.85 -5.31 8.62
C THR A 31 -4.38 -3.89 8.86
N GLY A 32 -3.52 -2.96 9.30
CA GLY A 32 -3.91 -1.56 9.54
C GLY A 32 -3.74 -0.68 8.31
N LEU A 33 -4.69 0.24 8.10
CA LEU A 33 -4.50 1.37 7.17
C LEU A 33 -3.21 2.11 7.56
N TRP A 34 -2.28 2.26 6.62
CA TRP A 34 -1.05 3.00 6.86
C TRP A 34 -1.38 4.44 7.23
N LYS A 35 -1.08 4.82 8.47
CA LYS A 35 -1.29 6.17 9.00
C LYS A 35 0.00 6.96 8.81
N VAL A 36 -0.06 8.10 8.13
CA VAL A 36 1.07 9.04 8.05
C VAL A 36 1.46 9.50 9.46
N SER A 37 2.77 9.52 9.74
CA SER A 37 3.28 10.02 11.03
C SER A 37 2.94 11.50 11.22
N GLU A 38 2.81 11.94 12.47
CA GLU A 38 2.49 13.35 12.77
C GLU A 38 3.52 14.33 12.19
N GLU A 39 4.78 13.91 12.10
CA GLU A 39 5.86 14.66 11.45
C GLU A 39 5.58 14.85 9.96
N ASN A 40 5.30 13.76 9.25
CA ASN A 40 5.07 13.78 7.80
C ASN A 40 3.74 14.46 7.43
N ALA A 41 2.74 14.42 8.32
CA ALA A 41 1.46 15.09 8.11
C ALA A 41 1.59 16.63 8.05
N LYS A 42 2.68 17.19 8.60
CA LYS A 42 2.95 18.63 8.59
C LYS A 42 3.79 19.08 7.40
N VAL A 43 4.30 18.15 6.58
CA VAL A 43 5.10 18.47 5.41
C VAL A 43 4.20 19.13 4.36
N LYS A 44 4.47 20.41 4.09
CA LYS A 44 3.76 21.16 3.04
C LYS A 44 4.11 20.58 1.68
N ASN A 45 3.12 20.50 0.79
CA ASN A 45 3.36 20.19 -0.62
C ASN A 45 4.44 21.14 -1.18
N PRO A 46 5.54 20.63 -1.77
CA PRO A 46 6.60 21.48 -2.32
C PRO A 46 6.13 22.30 -3.54
N THR A 47 5.00 21.90 -4.14
CA THR A 47 4.38 22.61 -5.26
C THR A 47 3.17 23.40 -4.80
N GLU A 48 3.08 24.64 -5.24
CA GLU A 48 1.93 25.49 -4.96
C GLU A 48 0.70 25.08 -5.77
N THR A 49 -0.47 25.25 -5.18
CA THR A 49 -1.76 25.06 -5.86
C THR A 49 -2.07 26.30 -6.71
N ASN A 50 -1.53 26.36 -7.92
CA ASN A 50 -1.79 27.42 -8.89
C ASN A 50 -2.22 26.86 -10.25
N PRO A 51 -2.82 27.68 -11.15
CA PRO A 51 -3.34 27.20 -12.43
C PRO A 51 -2.31 26.47 -13.30
N LYS A 52 -1.05 26.90 -13.25
CA LYS A 52 0.07 26.28 -13.98
C LYS A 52 0.32 24.85 -13.49
N ASN A 53 0.45 24.66 -12.18
CA ASN A 53 0.71 23.35 -11.57
C ASN A 53 -0.50 22.42 -11.71
N ILE A 54 -1.73 22.95 -11.65
CA ILE A 54 -2.95 22.19 -11.93
C ILE A 54 -2.96 21.67 -13.37
N ALA A 55 -2.58 22.51 -14.34
CA ALA A 55 -2.50 22.10 -15.75
C ALA A 55 -1.45 20.99 -15.97
N ILE A 56 -0.29 21.10 -15.30
CA ILE A 56 0.74 20.06 -15.31
C ILE A 56 0.21 18.75 -14.71
N GLY A 57 -0.41 18.80 -13.54
CA GLY A 57 -1.01 17.64 -12.88
C GLY A 57 -2.07 16.97 -13.75
N LYS A 58 -2.92 17.76 -14.43
CA LYS A 58 -3.90 17.24 -15.38
C LYS A 58 -3.24 16.47 -16.53
N ASN A 59 -2.15 16.98 -17.10
CA ASN A 59 -1.41 16.29 -18.17
C ASN A 59 -0.77 14.97 -17.69
N VAL A 60 -0.29 14.91 -16.44
CA VAL A 60 0.20 13.65 -15.86
C VAL A 60 -0.94 12.66 -15.69
N PHE A 61 -2.07 13.11 -15.12
CA PHE A 61 -3.25 12.27 -14.92
C PHE A 61 -3.75 11.65 -16.23
N LEU A 62 -3.88 12.47 -17.28
CA LEU A 62 -4.33 12.03 -18.61
C LEU A 62 -3.39 10.99 -19.24
N ARG A 63 -2.07 11.09 -19.01
CA ARG A 63 -1.09 10.17 -19.60
C ARG A 63 -0.95 8.85 -18.85
N SER A 64 -1.15 8.83 -17.53
CA SER A 64 -0.75 7.69 -16.71
C SER A 64 -1.86 7.09 -15.84
N CYS A 65 -2.91 7.85 -15.54
CA CYS A 65 -3.90 7.45 -14.54
C CYS A 65 -5.26 7.10 -15.16
N VAL A 66 -5.63 7.77 -16.26
CA VAL A 66 -6.95 7.64 -16.90
C VAL A 66 -7.29 6.22 -17.32
N ALA A 67 -6.29 5.44 -17.77
CA ALA A 67 -6.50 4.07 -18.21
C ALA A 67 -7.20 3.20 -17.15
N CYS A 68 -6.92 3.44 -15.86
CA CYS A 68 -7.51 2.68 -14.75
C CYS A 68 -8.58 3.49 -14.01
N HIS A 69 -8.34 4.78 -13.75
CA HIS A 69 -9.22 5.60 -12.91
C HIS A 69 -10.32 6.34 -13.68
N GLY A 70 -10.37 6.20 -15.01
CA GLY A 70 -11.35 6.87 -15.87
C GLY A 70 -11.03 8.35 -16.10
N GLN A 71 -11.65 8.93 -17.13
CA GLN A 71 -11.37 10.31 -17.56
C GLN A 71 -11.68 11.36 -16.48
N LYS A 72 -12.66 11.06 -15.61
CA LYS A 72 -13.08 11.92 -14.50
C LYS A 72 -12.44 11.52 -13.16
N GLY A 73 -11.65 10.45 -13.11
CA GLY A 73 -11.17 9.87 -11.85
C GLY A 73 -12.26 9.12 -11.07
N ASP A 74 -13.37 8.76 -11.71
CA ASP A 74 -14.53 8.09 -11.09
C ASP A 74 -14.41 6.55 -11.02
N GLY A 75 -13.26 5.99 -11.39
CA GLY A 75 -13.00 4.55 -11.40
C GLY A 75 -13.54 3.82 -12.64
N LYS A 76 -14.08 4.56 -13.63
CA LYS A 76 -14.64 4.01 -14.87
C LYS A 76 -13.60 4.01 -16.00
N GLY A 77 -12.44 3.41 -15.73
CA GLY A 77 -11.39 3.19 -16.71
C GLY A 77 -11.62 1.95 -17.58
N LEU A 78 -10.58 1.55 -18.31
CA LEU A 78 -10.53 0.28 -19.05
C LEU A 78 -10.56 -0.94 -18.12
N ILE A 79 -10.14 -0.75 -16.87
CA ILE A 79 -10.22 -1.73 -15.80
C ILE A 79 -10.91 -1.12 -14.58
N GLN A 80 -11.47 -1.98 -13.72
CA GLN A 80 -12.04 -1.53 -12.47
C GLN A 80 -10.94 -1.00 -11.54
N SER A 81 -11.11 0.22 -11.04
CA SER A 81 -10.18 0.84 -10.10
C SER A 81 -10.93 1.73 -9.10
N THR A 82 -10.22 2.16 -8.06
CA THR A 82 -10.77 3.06 -7.05
C THR A 82 -11.23 4.39 -7.66
N ASN A 83 -12.36 4.88 -7.15
CA ASN A 83 -12.88 6.21 -7.43
C ASN A 83 -12.12 7.27 -6.59
N LEU A 84 -11.35 8.11 -7.29
CA LEU A 84 -10.50 9.17 -6.73
C LEU A 84 -11.31 10.38 -6.24
N LEU A 85 -12.61 10.41 -6.53
CA LEU A 85 -13.51 11.49 -6.13
C LEU A 85 -14.17 11.24 -4.76
N THR A 86 -14.04 10.02 -4.21
CA THR A 86 -14.60 9.65 -2.91
C THR A 86 -13.95 10.40 -1.75
N ASP A 87 -14.72 10.68 -0.71
CA ASP A 87 -14.19 11.31 0.51
C ASP A 87 -13.16 10.42 1.20
N THR A 88 -13.33 9.10 1.12
CA THR A 88 -12.35 8.13 1.61
C THR A 88 -10.99 8.30 0.93
N PHE A 89 -10.95 8.56 -0.38
CA PHE A 89 -9.70 8.78 -1.11
C PHE A 89 -9.13 10.19 -0.86
N LYS A 90 -9.98 11.23 -0.91
CA LYS A 90 -9.56 12.64 -0.72
C LYS A 90 -9.08 12.94 0.69
N ASN A 91 -9.63 12.25 1.68
CA ASN A 91 -9.28 12.41 3.09
C ASN A 91 -8.50 11.22 3.61
N ASN A 92 -7.88 10.44 2.70
CA ASN A 92 -7.11 9.27 3.09
C ASN A 92 -5.90 9.72 3.93
N PRO A 93 -5.72 9.21 5.16
CA PRO A 93 -4.56 9.49 5.99
C PRO A 93 -3.23 9.03 5.37
N MET A 94 -3.23 8.34 4.23
CA MET A 94 -2.05 7.95 3.44
C MET A 94 -1.36 9.10 2.66
N GLY A 95 -1.62 10.36 3.01
CA GLY A 95 -0.74 11.47 2.62
C GLY A 95 -1.20 12.35 1.47
N LEU A 96 -2.50 12.38 1.17
CA LEU A 96 -3.04 13.39 0.26
C LEU A 96 -4.19 14.14 0.94
N SER A 97 -3.89 14.91 1.98
CA SER A 97 -4.82 15.95 2.44
C SER A 97 -4.88 17.02 1.36
N ILE A 98 -5.81 16.88 0.40
CA ILE A 98 -6.20 17.94 -0.56
C ILE A 98 -7.02 19.03 0.15
N THR A 99 -7.13 18.97 1.46
CA THR A 99 -7.86 19.94 2.27
C THR A 99 -6.96 21.16 2.49
N LYS A 100 -7.38 22.26 1.85
CA LYS A 100 -7.14 23.68 2.16
C LYS A 100 -6.30 23.99 3.40
#